data_AF-A0A1A0DAW0-F1
#
_entry.id   AF-A0A1A0DAW0-F1
#
_cell.length_a   1.000
_cell.length_b   1.000
_cell.length_c   1.000
_cell.angle_alpha   90.00
_cell.angle_beta   90.00
_cell.angle_gamma   90.00
#
_symmetry.space_group_name_H-M   'P 1'
#
loop_
_entity.id
_entity.type
_entity.pdbx_description
1 polymer ?
#
loop_
_entity_poly.entity_id
_entity_poly.type
_entity_poly.pdbx_seq_one_letter_code
_entity_poly.pdbx_strand_id
1 'polypeptide(L)'
;MQESVLEYGWFDLGNGRRVFRRLIPQNNKRSNLPCPMLIADTIEPTQSMADGKYYTSKQELRGTYKASGNPQGVEYIELGNDQNYNAPKGGHVKIDDMQVKDLIAQADAAVERGEGLPA
;
A
#
# COMPACT_ATOMS: atom_id res chain seq x y z
N MET A 1 -5.91 -17.13 -14.80
CA MET A 1 -5.37 -15.76 -14.89
C MET A 1 -5.01 -15.52 -16.34
N GLN A 2 -5.73 -14.63 -17.04
CA GLN A 2 -5.36 -14.25 -18.41
C GLN A 2 -4.29 -13.17 -18.32
N GLU A 3 -3.13 -13.44 -18.91
CA GLU A 3 -2.06 -12.46 -19.06
C GLU A 3 -2.55 -11.34 -19.96
N SER A 4 -2.68 -10.13 -19.42
CA SER A 4 -3.04 -8.97 -20.22
C SER A 4 -1.83 -8.54 -21.04
N VAL A 5 -1.80 -8.85 -22.33
CA VAL A 5 -0.79 -8.34 -23.26
C VAL A 5 -0.86 -6.81 -23.23
N LEU A 6 0.29 -6.17 -22.98
CA LEU A 6 0.40 -4.72 -22.94
C LEU A 6 0.34 -4.18 -24.37
N GLU A 7 -0.85 -3.77 -24.80
CA GLU A 7 -1.08 -3.17 -26.12
C GLU A 7 -0.71 -1.68 -26.10
N TYR A 8 -0.07 -1.19 -27.17
CA TYR A 8 0.33 0.22 -27.32
C TYR A 8 -0.20 0.78 -28.65
N GLY A 9 -0.52 2.07 -28.68
CA GLY A 9 -1.08 2.72 -29.86
C GLY A 9 -0.75 4.20 -29.97
N TRP A 10 -0.91 4.74 -31.18
CA TRP A 10 -0.78 6.17 -31.47
C TRP A 10 -2.08 6.90 -31.14
N PHE A 11 -2.00 7.99 -30.37
CA PHE A 11 -3.13 8.85 -30.03
C PHE A 11 -2.93 10.23 -30.61
N ASP A 12 -3.96 10.73 -31.28
CA ASP A 12 -4.01 12.11 -31.75
C ASP A 12 -4.51 13.03 -30.63
N LEU A 13 -3.76 14.10 -30.34
CA LEU A 13 -4.11 15.06 -29.31
C LEU A 13 -4.96 16.23 -29.84
N GLY A 14 -5.33 16.22 -31.12
CA GLY A 14 -6.18 17.25 -31.73
C GLY A 14 -5.49 18.58 -32.01
N ASN A 15 -4.19 18.68 -31.71
CA ASN A 15 -3.32 19.83 -32.01
C ASN A 15 -2.27 19.51 -33.09
N GLY A 16 -2.53 18.49 -33.91
CA GLY A 16 -1.59 17.99 -34.93
C GLY A 16 -0.45 17.13 -34.40
N ARG A 17 -0.34 16.93 -33.07
CA ARG A 17 0.67 16.05 -32.45
C ARG A 17 0.06 14.69 -32.14
N ARG A 18 0.86 13.64 -32.38
CA ARG A 18 0.53 12.26 -32.01
C ARG A 18 1.50 11.75 -30.95
N VAL A 19 0.97 11.03 -29.96
CA VAL A 19 1.76 10.41 -28.89
C VAL A 19 1.54 8.90 -28.85
N PHE A 20 2.63 8.14 -28.77
CA PHE A 20 2.57 6.70 -28.60
C PHE A 20 2.49 6.39 -27.10
N ARG A 21 1.39 5.77 -26.66
CA ARG A 21 1.18 5.42 -25.25
C ARG A 21 0.47 4.08 -25.12
N ARG A 22 0.58 3.51 -23.94
CA ARG A 22 -0.12 2.26 -23.57
C ARG A 22 -1.62 2.43 -23.78
N LEU A 23 -2.24 1.46 -24.46
CA LEU A 23 -3.68 1.34 -24.54
C LEU A 23 -4.16 0.83 -23.17
N ILE A 24 -4.95 1.65 -22.49
CA ILE A 24 -5.67 1.18 -21.31
C ILE A 24 -6.81 0.34 -21.87
N PRO A 25 -6.81 -1.00 -21.66
CA PRO A 25 -7.93 -1.80 -22.11
C PRO A 25 -9.19 -1.18 -21.50
N GLN A 26 -10.18 -0.88 -22.35
CA GLN A 26 -11.48 -0.44 -21.89
C GLN A 26 -11.95 -1.49 -20.89
N ASN A 27 -12.08 -1.11 -19.63
CA ASN A 27 -12.64 -1.97 -18.62
C ASN A 27 -14.08 -2.20 -19.05
N ASN A 28 -14.33 -3.35 -19.71
CA ASN A 28 -15.66 -3.77 -20.14
C ASN A 28 -16.54 -3.64 -18.90
N LYS A 29 -17.43 -2.65 -18.93
CA LYS A 29 -18.30 -2.38 -17.79
C LYS A 29 -19.00 -3.68 -17.43
N ARG A 30 -19.16 -3.94 -16.13
CA ARG A 30 -19.89 -5.11 -15.62
C ARG A 30 -21.35 -5.20 -16.13
N SER A 31 -21.84 -4.13 -16.78
CA SER A 31 -23.20 -3.94 -17.30
C SER A 31 -23.22 -2.92 -18.45
N ASN A 32 -24.13 -3.11 -19.42
CA ASN A 32 -24.43 -2.17 -20.51
C ASN A 32 -25.16 -0.89 -20.04
N LEU A 33 -25.71 -0.91 -18.83
CA LEU A 33 -26.29 0.26 -18.16
C LEU A 33 -25.28 0.77 -17.13
N PRO A 34 -24.65 1.94 -17.35
CA PRO A 34 -23.71 2.50 -16.40
C PRO A 34 -24.47 3.07 -15.19
N CYS A 35 -24.76 2.21 -14.22
CA CYS A 35 -25.18 2.64 -12.89
C CYS A 35 -23.94 2.78 -12.00
N PRO A 36 -23.74 3.91 -11.30
CA PRO A 36 -22.70 4.01 -10.28
C PRO A 36 -23.00 3.01 -9.15
N MET A 37 -21.97 2.29 -8.71
CA MET A 37 -22.10 1.47 -7.51
C MET A 37 -22.05 2.40 -6.29
N LEU A 38 -23.20 2.55 -5.62
CA LEU A 38 -23.29 3.35 -4.40
C LEU A 38 -22.98 2.47 -3.20
N ILE A 39 -22.04 2.89 -2.37
CA ILE A 39 -21.76 2.26 -1.06
C ILE A 39 -22.44 3.12 -0.01
N ALA A 40 -23.46 2.55 0.65
CA ALA A 40 -24.17 3.24 1.73
C ALA A 40 -23.33 3.27 3.02
N ASP A 41 -23.46 4.36 3.77
CA ASP A 41 -22.82 4.53 5.09
C ASP A 41 -23.56 3.76 6.20
N THR A 42 -24.82 3.42 5.99
CA THR A 42 -25.64 2.68 6.95
C THR A 42 -25.15 1.25 7.16
N ILE A 43 -25.16 0.80 8.42
CA ILE A 43 -24.86 -0.57 8.86
C ILE A 43 -25.93 -1.07 9.82
N GLU A 44 -25.98 -2.39 9.99
CA GLU A 44 -26.70 -2.97 11.12
C GLU A 44 -26.11 -2.45 12.44
N PRO A 45 -26.96 -2.25 13.48
CA PRO A 45 -26.51 -1.77 14.79
C PRO A 45 -25.33 -2.59 15.32
N THR A 46 -24.14 -1.99 15.28
CA THR A 46 -22.89 -2.67 15.63
C THR A 46 -22.30 -2.01 16.86
N GLN A 47 -21.89 -2.81 17.83
CA GLN A 47 -21.23 -2.32 19.03
C GLN A 47 -19.75 -2.05 18.75
N SER A 48 -19.31 -0.83 19.03
CA SER A 48 -17.90 -0.45 19.04
C SER A 48 -17.22 -1.04 20.27
N MET A 49 -16.08 -1.73 20.07
CA MET A 49 -15.27 -2.25 21.17
C MET A 49 -14.34 -1.20 21.79
N ALA A 50 -14.21 -0.03 21.15
CA ALA A 50 -13.42 1.07 21.69
C ALA A 50 -14.17 1.79 22.82
N ASP A 51 -15.47 2.04 22.67
CA ASP A 51 -16.26 2.82 23.62
C ASP A 51 -17.54 2.12 24.11
N GLY A 52 -17.86 0.93 23.60
CA GLY A 52 -18.99 0.09 24.02
C GLY A 52 -20.35 0.53 23.48
N LYS A 53 -20.42 1.57 22.64
CA LYS A 53 -21.69 2.10 22.12
C LYS A 53 -22.09 1.44 20.80
N TYR A 54 -23.39 1.46 20.52
CA TYR A 54 -23.94 0.97 19.26
C TYR A 54 -24.03 2.08 18.21
N TYR A 55 -23.61 1.76 16.99
CA TYR A 55 -23.60 2.67 15.85
C TYR A 55 -24.34 2.06 14.65
N THR A 56 -24.98 2.92 13.88
CA THR A 56 -25.67 2.58 12.61
C THR A 56 -25.01 3.23 11.39
N SER A 57 -23.97 4.04 11.59
CA SER A 57 -23.15 4.69 10.56
C SER A 57 -21.71 4.14 10.61
N LYS A 58 -21.15 3.79 9.44
CA LYS A 58 -19.74 3.38 9.33
C LYS A 58 -18.82 4.54 9.67
N GLN A 59 -19.15 5.75 9.23
CA GLN A 59 -18.35 6.93 9.50
C GLN A 59 -18.25 7.23 11.00
N GLU A 60 -19.37 7.16 11.72
CA GLU A 60 -19.38 7.38 13.17
C GLU A 60 -18.59 6.30 13.91
N LEU A 61 -18.81 5.03 13.55
CA LEU A 61 -18.04 3.90 14.10
C LEU A 61 -16.53 4.09 13.87
N ARG A 62 -16.11 4.47 12.66
CA ARG A 62 -14.69 4.75 12.36
C ARG A 62 -14.13 5.96 13.08
N GLY A 63 -14.99 6.89 13.48
CA GLY A 63 -14.61 8.01 14.34
C GLY A 63 -14.07 7.51 15.68
N THR A 64 -14.64 6.43 16.23
CA THR A 64 -14.20 5.86 17.51
C THR A 64 -12.84 5.16 17.39
N TYR A 65 -12.39 4.79 16.20
CA TYR A 65 -11.09 4.16 16.03
C TYR A 65 -9.93 5.14 16.15
N LYS A 66 -10.17 6.45 16.01
CA LYS A 66 -9.14 7.47 16.19
C LYS A 66 -8.86 7.69 17.67
N ALA A 67 -7.61 8.04 17.99
CA ALA A 67 -7.20 8.37 19.36
C ALA A 67 -8.05 9.49 19.99
N SER A 68 -8.54 10.46 19.21
CA SER A 68 -9.42 11.52 19.71
C SER A 68 -10.86 11.07 19.98
N GLY A 69 -11.27 9.94 19.43
CA GLY A 69 -12.65 9.46 19.40
C GLY A 69 -12.95 8.34 20.38
N ASN A 70 -11.95 7.82 21.10
CA ASN A 70 -12.13 6.75 22.09
C ASN A 70 -11.54 7.09 23.46
N PRO A 71 -12.07 6.48 24.54
CA PRO A 71 -11.61 6.73 25.90
C PRO A 71 -10.18 6.26 26.17
N GLN A 72 -9.64 5.34 25.36
CA GLN A 72 -8.29 4.81 25.52
C GLN A 72 -7.23 5.78 24.96
N GLY A 73 -7.59 6.72 24.09
CA GLY A 73 -6.62 7.61 23.46
C GLY A 73 -5.71 6.90 22.45
N VAL A 74 -6.11 5.74 21.93
CA VAL A 74 -5.28 4.88 21.05
C VAL A 74 -5.90 4.83 19.66
N GLU A 75 -5.08 4.76 18.61
CA GLU A 75 -5.55 4.57 17.26
C GLU A 75 -5.70 3.07 16.93
N TYR A 76 -6.90 2.67 16.50
CA TYR A 76 -7.24 1.32 16.08
C TYR A 76 -7.33 1.23 14.56
N ILE A 77 -6.91 0.09 14.01
CA ILE A 77 -6.97 -0.19 12.57
C ILE A 77 -8.00 -1.29 12.33
N GLU A 78 -8.83 -1.14 11.29
CA GLU A 78 -9.78 -2.18 10.88
C GLU A 78 -9.02 -3.41 10.34
N LEU A 79 -9.24 -4.56 10.98
CA LEU A 79 -8.72 -5.85 10.54
C LEU A 79 -9.02 -6.08 9.05
N GLY A 80 -7.99 -6.39 8.26
CA GLY A 80 -8.10 -6.59 6.81
C GLY A 80 -7.91 -5.33 5.96
N ASN A 81 -7.88 -4.14 6.58
CA ASN A 81 -7.30 -2.94 5.97
C ASN A 81 -5.81 -2.79 6.31
N ASP A 82 -5.21 -3.84 6.88
CA ASP A 82 -3.78 -3.96 7.18
C ASP A 82 -2.97 -4.13 5.89
N GLN A 83 -3.13 -3.22 4.93
CA GLN A 83 -2.15 -3.09 3.86
C GLN A 83 -0.91 -2.46 4.46
N ASN A 84 -0.01 -3.30 4.95
CA ASN A 84 1.39 -2.94 5.04
C ASN A 84 1.94 -2.79 3.60
N TYR A 85 1.54 -1.73 2.91
CA TYR A 85 1.98 -1.43 1.54
C TYR A 85 3.51 -1.29 1.48
N ASN A 86 4.11 -0.88 2.61
CA ASN A 86 5.54 -0.74 2.79
C ASN A 86 6.19 -1.92 3.53
N ALA A 87 5.46 -2.98 3.90
CA ALA A 87 6.15 -4.18 4.35
C ALA A 87 6.95 -4.74 3.17
N PRO A 88 8.26 -4.97 3.33
CA PRO A 88 9.03 -5.62 2.28
C PRO A 88 8.37 -6.96 1.98
N LYS A 89 7.98 -7.17 0.71
CA LYS A 89 7.32 -8.41 0.25
C LYS A 89 8.18 -9.68 0.48
N GLY A 90 9.43 -9.54 0.92
CA GLY A 90 10.36 -10.63 1.24
C GLY A 90 10.54 -10.93 2.74
N GLY A 91 9.76 -10.31 3.63
CA GLY A 91 9.97 -10.44 5.08
C GLY A 91 11.21 -9.69 5.57
N HIS A 92 11.54 -9.83 6.85
CA HIS A 92 12.79 -9.30 7.40
C HIS A 92 13.95 -10.12 6.85
N VAL A 93 14.82 -9.51 6.05
CA VAL A 93 16.12 -10.12 5.72
C VAL A 93 16.89 -10.23 7.02
N LYS A 94 17.11 -11.46 7.51
CA LYS A 94 17.96 -11.69 8.66
C LYS A 94 19.39 -11.42 8.23
N ILE A 95 19.96 -10.32 8.72
CA ILE A 95 21.36 -9.99 8.53
C ILE A 95 22.19 -11.04 9.28
N ASP A 96 23.24 -11.55 8.64
CA ASP A 96 24.21 -12.43 9.29
C ASP A 96 25.24 -11.58 10.04
N ASP A 97 25.09 -11.49 11.37
CA ASP A 97 25.95 -10.70 12.25
C ASP A 97 27.43 -11.09 12.13
N MET A 98 27.73 -12.35 11.79
CA MET A 98 29.11 -12.81 11.65
C MET A 98 29.73 -12.24 10.39
N GLN A 99 29.01 -12.31 9.27
CA GLN A 99 29.48 -11.73 8.00
C GLN A 99 29.70 -10.23 8.11
N VAL A 100 28.82 -9.51 8.81
CA VAL A 100 29.00 -8.06 9.05
C VAL A 100 30.27 -7.78 9.83
N LYS A 101 30.57 -8.55 10.88
CA LYS A 101 31.79 -8.38 11.69
C LYS A 101 33.05 -8.68 10.89
N ASP A 102 33.04 -9.76 10.11
CA ASP A 102 34.17 -10.14 9.27
C ASP A 102 34.47 -9.07 8.23
N LEU A 103 33.42 -8.48 7.63
CA LEU A 103 33.54 -7.43 6.63
C LEU A 103 34.04 -6.11 7.23
N ILE A 104 33.59 -5.76 8.45
CA ILE A 104 34.12 -4.62 9.21
C ILE A 104 35.61 -4.83 9.53
N ALA A 105 35.99 -5.99 10.04
CA ALA A 105 37.38 -6.31 10.38
C ALA A 105 38.28 -6.28 9.13
N GLN A 106 37.79 -6.77 7.99
CA GLN A 106 38.50 -6.70 6.73
C GLN A 106 38.69 -5.26 6.26
N ALA A 107 37.67 -4.42 6.40
CA ALA A 107 37.73 -3.00 6.04
C ALA A 107 38.73 -2.24 6.92
N ASP A 108 38.70 -2.45 8.24
CA ASP A 108 39.65 -1.84 9.18
C ASP A 108 41.10 -2.23 8.83
N ALA A 109 41.34 -3.52 8.55
CA ALA A 109 42.66 -4.00 8.16
C ALA A 109 43.13 -3.42 6.81
N ALA A 110 42.23 -3.15 5.86
CA ALA A 110 42.56 -2.50 4.60
C ALA A 110 42.95 -1.03 4.79
N VAL A 111 42.22 -0.32 5.65
CA VAL A 111 42.53 1.07 6.03
C VAL A 111 43.90 1.15 6.73
N GLU A 112 44.20 0.23 7.65
CA GLU A 112 45.51 0.15 8.30
C GLU A 112 46.67 -0.13 7.33
N ARG A 113 46.41 -0.90 6.27
CA ARG A 113 47.38 -1.14 5.18
C ARG A 113 47.54 0.04 4.23
N GLY A 114 46.71 1.08 4.35
CA GLY A 114 46.72 2.23 3.43
C GLY A 114 46.08 1.94 2.07
N GLU A 115 45.35 0.82 1.96
CA GLU A 115 44.57 0.45 0.79
C GLU A 115 43.20 1.15 0.94
N GLY A 116 42.96 2.21 0.14
CA GLY A 116 41.65 2.88 0.14
C GLY A 116 40.50 1.92 -0.17
N LEU A 117 39.27 2.30 0.23
CA LEU A 117 38.04 1.49 0.13
C LEU A 117 37.98 0.66 -1.18
N PRO A 118 37.69 -0.65 -1.11
CA PRO A 118 37.49 -1.44 -2.32
C PRO A 118 36.31 -0.87 -3.12
N ALA A 119 36.53 -0.67 -4.42
CA ALA A 119 35.54 -0.17 -5.38
C ALA A 119 34.37 -1.15 -5.59
#